data_AF-A0A3D4CC37-F1
#
_entry.id   AF-A0A3D4CC37-F1
#
_cell.length_a   1.000
_cell.length_b   1.000
_cell.length_c   1.000
_cell.angle_alpha   90.00
_cell.angle_beta   90.00
_cell.angle_gamma   90.00
#
_symmetry.space_group_name_H-M   'P 1'
#
loop_
_entity.id
_entity.type
_entity.pdbx_description
1 polymer ?
#
loop_
_entity_poly.entity_id
_entity_poly.type
_entity_poly.pdbx_seq_one_letter_code
_entity_poly.pdbx_strand_id
1 'polypeptide(L)'
;MESPNNIYEHYYPVEDVNISNEAGNISKSDKYGYFVVYSLKNGNYDFALDYKYGYNLHLKVKICDSSVVISTPITMICCDFNKDGYINAKDFAVLKKHINGYESTIDNKYFDINKDGIVDDDDWKIGKNFLLCKNNNEIIMSYSNAEYDIIPATAETAGNEEEKPNGIDVVDGGLD
;
A
#
# COMPACT_ATOMS: atom_id res chain seq x y z
N MET A 1 -5.30 5.54 4.69
CA MET A 1 -6.37 5.25 3.73
C MET A 1 -6.46 6.42 2.75
N GLU A 2 -6.55 6.17 1.44
CA GLU A 2 -6.65 7.23 0.42
C GLU A 2 -8.00 7.94 0.53
N SER A 3 -8.03 9.27 0.46
CA SER A 3 -9.29 10.00 0.43
C SER A 3 -9.99 9.83 -0.91
N PRO A 4 -11.30 9.54 -0.93
CA PRO A 4 -12.06 9.22 -2.13
C PRO A 4 -12.22 10.38 -3.13
N ASN A 5 -11.74 11.58 -2.80
CA ASN A 5 -11.85 12.76 -3.67
C ASN A 5 -10.59 13.08 -4.49
N ASN A 6 -9.57 12.21 -4.47
CA ASN A 6 -8.35 12.34 -5.27
C ASN A 6 -7.61 13.70 -5.12
N ILE A 7 -7.93 14.42 -4.05
CA ILE A 7 -7.18 15.56 -3.53
C ILE A 7 -6.14 14.95 -2.59
N TYR A 8 -4.87 14.99 -2.99
CA TYR A 8 -3.71 14.50 -2.25
C TYR A 8 -3.50 15.13 -0.85
N GLU A 9 -4.48 15.86 -0.32
CA GLU A 9 -4.45 16.59 0.96
C GLU A 9 -5.00 15.80 2.16
N HIS A 10 -5.66 14.65 1.98
CA HIS A 10 -6.26 13.91 3.10
C HIS A 10 -6.00 12.39 3.05
N TYR A 11 -4.84 11.96 3.53
CA TYR A 11 -4.67 10.57 3.96
C TYR A 11 -5.13 10.45 5.41
N TYR A 12 -6.01 9.49 5.69
CA TYR A 12 -6.34 9.16 7.08
C TYR A 12 -5.32 8.16 7.62
N PRO A 13 -4.65 8.47 8.77
CA PRO A 13 -3.65 7.59 9.34
C PRO A 13 -4.26 6.26 9.78
N VAL A 14 -3.55 5.17 9.52
CA VAL A 14 -3.94 3.82 9.93
C VAL A 14 -2.99 3.38 11.04
N GLU A 15 -3.50 3.40 12.27
CA GLU A 15 -2.77 2.96 13.45
C GLU A 15 -2.87 1.44 13.65
N ASP A 16 -1.95 0.87 14.43
CA ASP A 16 -1.92 -0.55 14.79
C ASP A 16 -1.75 -1.53 13.61
N VAL A 17 -1.24 -1.06 12.46
CA VAL A 17 -0.79 -1.96 11.38
C VAL A 17 0.44 -2.71 11.89
N ASN A 18 0.44 -4.05 11.80
CA ASN A 18 1.62 -4.85 12.13
C ASN A 18 2.50 -4.96 10.88
N ILE A 19 3.78 -4.64 11.03
CA ILE A 19 4.79 -4.79 9.98
C ILE A 19 5.65 -5.98 10.37
N SER A 20 5.70 -7.01 9.53
CA SER A 20 6.55 -8.18 9.81
C SER A 20 7.23 -8.73 8.55
N ASN A 21 8.33 -9.46 8.72
CA ASN A 21 8.95 -10.24 7.63
C ASN A 21 9.38 -11.63 8.13
N GLU A 22 9.79 -12.50 7.21
CA GLU A 22 10.20 -13.89 7.53
C GLU A 22 11.38 -13.96 8.51
N ALA A 23 12.22 -12.92 8.56
CA ALA A 23 13.34 -12.83 9.48
C ALA A 23 12.92 -12.44 10.92
N GLY A 24 11.61 -12.30 11.18
CA GLY A 24 11.07 -11.98 12.51
C GLY A 24 11.24 -10.51 12.92
N ASN A 25 11.58 -9.63 11.98
CA ASN A 25 11.57 -8.19 12.25
C ASN A 25 10.12 -7.74 12.39
N ILE A 26 9.79 -7.08 13.50
CA ILE A 26 8.43 -6.67 13.80
C ILE A 26 8.42 -5.18 14.16
N SER A 27 7.47 -4.44 13.59
CA SER A 27 7.15 -3.07 13.96
C SER A 27 5.63 -2.87 13.94
N LYS A 28 5.18 -1.69 14.36
CA LYS A 28 3.76 -1.33 14.38
C LYS A 28 3.59 0.15 14.08
N SER A 29 2.54 0.51 13.32
CA SER A 29 2.23 1.92 13.07
C SER A 29 1.67 2.61 14.31
N ASP A 30 2.11 3.84 14.55
CA ASP A 30 1.58 4.69 15.62
C ASP A 30 0.23 5.33 15.24
N LYS A 31 -0.31 6.15 16.15
CA LYS A 31 -1.58 6.87 15.95
C LYS A 31 -1.62 7.82 14.74
N TYR A 32 -0.45 8.14 14.18
CA TYR A 32 -0.28 8.98 12.99
C TYR A 32 0.07 8.15 11.75
N GLY A 33 0.08 6.81 11.86
CA GLY A 33 0.38 5.90 10.76
C GLY A 33 1.88 5.73 10.48
N TYR A 34 2.77 6.26 11.31
CA TYR A 34 4.22 6.11 11.13
C TYR A 34 4.72 4.81 11.76
N PHE A 35 5.67 4.16 11.11
CA PHE A 35 6.41 3.03 11.66
C PHE A 35 7.89 3.12 11.28
N VAL A 36 8.74 2.47 12.07
CA VAL A 36 10.18 2.32 11.78
C VAL A 36 10.58 0.88 12.04
N VAL A 37 11.37 0.31 11.12
CA VAL A 37 12.01 -1.01 11.30
C VAL A 37 13.51 -0.77 11.45
N TYR A 38 14.07 -1.15 12.60
CA TYR A 38 15.48 -0.93 12.93
C TYR A 38 16.35 -2.14 12.61
N SER A 39 17.67 -1.91 12.59
CA SER A 39 18.69 -2.98 12.55
C SER A 39 18.65 -3.87 11.31
N LEU A 40 18.13 -3.35 10.20
CA LEU A 40 18.19 -4.01 8.90
C LEU A 40 19.61 -3.91 8.34
N LYS A 41 20.09 -5.00 7.76
CA LYS A 41 21.35 -5.05 7.01
C LYS A 41 21.08 -4.75 5.53
N ASN A 42 22.13 -4.60 4.74
CA ASN A 42 21.96 -4.58 3.29
C ASN A 42 21.26 -5.85 2.82
N GLY A 43 20.23 -5.71 1.99
CA GLY A 43 19.43 -6.83 1.56
C GLY A 43 18.10 -6.43 0.93
N ASN A 44 17.42 -7.43 0.38
CA ASN A 44 16.06 -7.31 -0.11
C ASN A 44 15.12 -7.87 0.95
N TYR A 45 14.08 -7.10 1.28
CA TYR A 45 13.09 -7.43 2.28
C TYR A 45 11.70 -7.44 1.66
N ASP A 46 10.87 -8.35 2.13
CA ASP A 46 9.45 -8.38 1.86
C ASP A 46 8.72 -8.26 3.21
N PHE A 47 8.08 -7.11 3.44
CA PHE A 47 7.34 -6.85 4.66
C PHE A 47 5.85 -7.05 4.42
N ALA A 48 5.23 -7.92 5.21
CA ALA A 48 3.79 -8.01 5.33
C ALA A 48 3.28 -6.89 6.26
N LEU A 49 2.36 -6.09 5.74
CA LEU A 49 1.58 -5.09 6.47
C LEU A 49 0.19 -5.71 6.72
N ASP A 50 -0.04 -6.12 7.97
CA ASP A 50 -1.28 -6.77 8.41
C ASP A 50 -2.09 -5.80 9.27
N TYR A 51 -3.33 -5.54 8.83
CA TYR A 51 -4.28 -4.73 9.57
C TYR A 51 -5.59 -5.48 9.76
N LYS A 52 -6.03 -5.56 11.02
CA LYS A 52 -7.17 -6.37 11.47
C LYS A 52 -8.49 -6.16 10.71
N TYR A 53 -8.67 -4.98 10.11
CA TYR A 53 -9.89 -4.60 9.38
C TYR A 53 -9.57 -4.06 7.97
N GLY A 54 -8.51 -4.57 7.35
CA GLY A 54 -8.12 -4.17 6.01
C GLY A 54 -7.46 -5.30 5.23
N TYR A 55 -7.09 -4.98 4.00
CA TYR A 55 -6.38 -5.93 3.15
C TYR A 55 -4.89 -5.93 3.45
N ASN A 56 -4.34 -7.14 3.50
CA ASN A 56 -2.92 -7.34 3.67
C ASN A 56 -2.16 -6.80 2.46
N LEU A 57 -1.00 -6.21 2.74
CA LEU A 57 -0.17 -5.52 1.78
C LEU A 57 1.27 -6.02 1.91
N HIS A 58 1.97 -6.17 0.78
CA HIS A 58 3.38 -6.51 0.77
C HIS A 58 4.22 -5.30 0.33
N LEU A 59 5.23 -4.99 1.14
CA LEU A 59 6.17 -3.90 0.91
C LEU A 59 7.56 -4.48 0.66
N LYS A 60 7.99 -4.46 -0.61
CA LYS A 60 9.33 -4.88 -1.00
C LYS A 60 10.30 -3.71 -0.85
N VAL A 61 11.36 -3.89 -0.06
CA VAL A 61 12.34 -2.84 0.23
C VAL A 61 13.75 -3.39 0.00
N LYS A 62 14.55 -2.68 -0.80
CA LYS A 62 15.98 -2.91 -0.94
C LYS A 62 16.74 -1.90 -0.09
N ILE A 63 17.54 -2.38 0.86
CA ILE A 63 18.42 -1.58 1.71
C ILE A 63 19.84 -1.65 1.16
N CYS A 64 20.42 -0.51 0.81
CA CYS A 64 21.81 -0.36 0.38
C CYS A 64 22.49 0.76 1.17
N ASP A 65 23.47 0.39 2.01
CA ASP A 65 24.46 1.25 2.69
C ASP A 65 23.92 2.36 3.61
N SER A 66 22.62 2.60 3.58
CA SER A 66 21.91 3.63 4.33
C SER A 66 20.44 3.24 4.54
N SER A 67 19.71 4.04 5.33
CA SER A 67 18.27 3.85 5.56
C SER A 67 17.45 4.20 4.31
N VAL A 68 16.33 3.50 4.12
CA VAL A 68 15.28 3.89 3.17
C VAL A 68 14.24 4.73 3.91
N VAL A 69 13.94 5.91 3.38
CA VAL A 69 12.85 6.77 3.87
C VAL A 69 11.75 6.80 2.81
N ILE A 70 10.54 6.39 3.20
CA ILE A 70 9.36 6.44 2.36
C ILE A 70 8.57 7.68 2.75
N SER A 71 8.69 8.74 1.96
CA SER A 71 8.03 10.03 2.24
C SER A 71 6.59 10.10 1.75
N THR A 72 6.21 9.24 0.81
CA THR A 72 4.83 9.14 0.31
C THR A 72 4.06 8.11 1.13
N PRO A 73 2.87 8.43 1.66
CA PRO A 73 2.10 7.49 2.45
C PRO A 73 1.80 6.18 1.70
N ILE A 74 2.00 5.07 2.41
CA ILE A 74 1.58 3.75 1.97
C ILE A 74 0.05 3.67 2.13
N THR A 75 -0.65 3.50 1.02
CA THR A 75 -2.11 3.40 1.04
C THR A 75 -2.54 1.97 1.35
N MET A 76 -3.36 1.82 2.38
CA MET A 76 -4.06 0.58 2.71
C MET A 76 -5.57 0.76 2.50
N ILE A 77 -6.21 -0.30 2.01
CA ILE A 77 -7.66 -0.40 1.91
C ILE A 77 -8.15 -1.04 3.22
N CYS A 78 -9.03 -0.33 3.92
CA CYS A 78 -9.58 -0.69 5.23
C CYS A 78 -11.11 -0.83 5.16
N CYS A 79 -11.75 -1.08 6.30
CA CYS A 79 -13.20 -1.24 6.50
C CYS A 79 -13.75 -2.65 6.28
N ASP A 80 -12.94 -3.71 6.36
CA ASP A 80 -13.43 -5.09 6.52
C ASP A 80 -13.78 -5.35 8.00
N PHE A 81 -14.79 -4.62 8.49
CA PHE A 81 -15.19 -4.63 9.90
C PHE A 81 -15.81 -5.95 10.33
N ASN A 82 -16.49 -6.64 9.41
CA ASN A 82 -17.07 -7.95 9.68
C ASN A 82 -16.07 -9.10 9.51
N LYS A 83 -14.89 -8.82 8.94
CA LYS A 83 -13.76 -9.75 8.72
C LYS A 83 -14.13 -10.92 7.83
N ASP A 84 -14.96 -10.69 6.81
CA ASP A 84 -15.31 -11.70 5.82
C ASP A 84 -14.40 -11.66 4.58
N GLY A 85 -13.42 -10.75 4.55
CA GLY A 85 -12.46 -10.58 3.46
C GLY A 85 -12.96 -9.69 2.33
N TYR A 86 -14.17 -9.12 2.44
CA TYR A 86 -14.77 -8.29 1.42
C TYR A 86 -15.33 -7.00 2.02
N ILE A 87 -14.91 -5.84 1.52
CA ILE A 87 -15.50 -4.57 1.93
C ILE A 87 -16.85 -4.41 1.24
N ASN A 88 -17.92 -4.67 1.99
CA ASN A 88 -19.27 -4.77 1.47
C ASN A 88 -20.31 -4.17 2.43
N ALA A 89 -21.60 -4.31 2.09
CA ALA A 89 -22.68 -3.72 2.87
C ALA A 89 -22.75 -4.21 4.33
N LYS A 90 -22.23 -5.41 4.63
CA LYS A 90 -22.21 -5.96 5.99
C LYS A 90 -21.25 -5.17 6.89
N ASP A 91 -20.12 -4.70 6.39
CA ASP A 91 -19.17 -3.89 7.17
C ASP A 91 -19.77 -2.57 7.58
N PHE A 92 -20.44 -1.91 6.64
CA PHE A 92 -21.12 -0.65 6.90
C PHE A 92 -22.37 -0.81 7.77
N ALA A 93 -22.94 -2.02 7.83
CA ALA A 93 -23.97 -2.37 8.82
C ALA A 93 -23.36 -2.51 10.23
N VAL A 94 -22.13 -3.04 10.36
CA VAL A 94 -21.40 -3.09 11.64
C VAL A 94 -21.11 -1.67 12.12
N LEU A 95 -20.56 -0.80 11.27
CA LEU A 95 -20.32 0.61 11.61
C LEU A 95 -21.62 1.34 11.99
N LYS A 96 -22.72 1.15 11.24
CA LYS A 96 -24.00 1.79 11.57
C LYS A 96 -24.59 1.29 12.89
N LYS A 97 -24.40 0.01 13.23
CA LYS A 97 -24.77 -0.51 14.56
C LYS A 97 -23.98 0.17 15.65
N HIS A 98 -22.68 0.40 15.47
CA HIS A 98 -21.84 1.07 16.45
C HIS A 98 -22.28 2.52 16.67
N ILE A 99 -22.49 3.29 15.60
CA ILE A 99 -23.01 4.67 15.66
C ILE A 99 -24.34 4.73 16.44
N ASN A 100 -25.20 3.73 16.26
CA ASN A 100 -26.48 3.64 16.96
C ASN A 100 -26.39 3.00 18.37
N GLY A 101 -25.21 2.65 18.86
CA GLY A 101 -24.99 2.06 20.19
C GLY A 101 -25.31 0.57 20.32
N TYR A 102 -25.48 -0.15 19.20
CA TYR A 102 -25.78 -1.59 19.17
C TYR A 102 -24.55 -2.49 19.00
N GLU A 103 -23.36 -1.91 18.80
CA GLU A 103 -22.08 -2.62 18.68
C GLU A 103 -21.04 -1.91 19.55
N SER A 104 -20.42 -2.62 20.49
CA SER A 104 -19.46 -2.05 21.44
C SER A 104 -18.20 -2.90 21.65
N THR A 105 -18.00 -3.94 20.83
CA THR A 105 -16.87 -4.87 20.96
C THR A 105 -15.65 -4.42 20.17
N ILE A 106 -15.86 -3.58 19.15
CA ILE A 106 -14.81 -2.93 18.37
C ILE A 106 -14.55 -1.55 18.98
N ASP A 107 -13.29 -1.26 19.25
CA ASP A 107 -12.84 0.04 19.77
C ASP A 107 -13.14 1.16 18.76
N ASN A 108 -13.65 2.30 19.26
CA ASN A 108 -14.00 3.48 18.47
C ASN A 108 -12.90 3.90 17.51
N LYS A 109 -11.62 3.75 17.89
CA LYS A 109 -10.49 4.15 17.04
C LYS A 109 -10.43 3.45 15.67
N TYR A 110 -11.08 2.29 15.54
CA TYR A 110 -11.18 1.57 14.26
C TYR A 110 -12.34 2.06 13.39
N PHE A 111 -13.36 2.67 13.99
CA PHE A 111 -14.52 3.22 13.31
C PHE A 111 -14.42 4.71 13.03
N ASP A 112 -13.62 5.44 13.81
CA ASP A 112 -13.21 6.81 13.55
C ASP A 112 -12.25 6.80 12.35
N ILE A 113 -12.84 6.80 11.16
CA ILE A 113 -12.17 6.72 9.86
C ILE A 113 -11.54 8.07 9.55
N ASN A 114 -12.24 9.16 9.85
CA ASN A 114 -11.79 10.50 9.52
C ASN A 114 -10.79 11.10 10.54
N LYS A 115 -10.60 10.44 11.68
CA LYS A 115 -9.69 10.79 12.77
C LYS A 115 -10.02 12.12 13.45
N ASP A 116 -11.30 12.46 13.54
CA ASP A 116 -11.78 13.65 14.25
C ASP A 116 -12.10 13.40 15.74
N GLY A 117 -12.01 12.14 16.19
CA GLY A 117 -12.25 11.72 17.57
C GLY A 117 -13.71 11.41 17.90
N ILE A 118 -14.61 11.48 16.93
CA ILE A 118 -16.03 11.14 17.05
C ILE A 118 -16.33 10.01 16.05
N VAL A 119 -17.15 9.04 16.46
CA VAL A 119 -17.64 8.01 15.54
C VAL A 119 -19.07 8.32 15.16
N ASP A 120 -19.30 8.77 13.93
CA ASP A 120 -20.63 9.19 13.49
C ASP A 120 -20.91 8.94 11.99
N ASP A 121 -21.95 9.61 11.47
CA ASP A 121 -22.39 9.44 10.09
C ASP A 121 -21.37 9.94 9.05
N ASP A 122 -20.40 10.79 9.43
CA ASP A 122 -19.34 11.24 8.53
C ASP A 122 -18.32 10.13 8.27
N ASP A 123 -17.96 9.33 9.29
CA ASP A 123 -17.17 8.10 9.09
C ASP A 123 -17.85 7.14 8.14
N TRP A 124 -19.16 6.96 8.32
CA TRP A 124 -19.94 6.08 7.45
C TRP A 124 -19.93 6.56 6.00
N LYS A 125 -20.07 7.88 5.77
CA LYS A 125 -20.02 8.48 4.42
C LYS A 125 -18.66 8.29 3.78
N ILE A 126 -17.58 8.50 4.52
CA ILE A 126 -16.21 8.33 4.01
C ILE A 126 -15.96 6.86 3.71
N GLY A 127 -16.24 5.98 4.67
CA GLY A 127 -16.05 4.54 4.55
C GLY A 127 -16.80 3.95 3.35
N LYS A 128 -18.04 4.39 3.09
CA LYS A 128 -18.83 3.85 1.97
C LYS A 128 -18.20 4.08 0.59
N ASN A 129 -17.26 5.02 0.45
CA ASN A 129 -16.55 5.21 -0.81
C ASN A 129 -15.62 4.03 -1.16
N PHE A 130 -15.32 3.16 -0.19
CA PHE A 130 -14.52 1.95 -0.38
C PHE A 130 -15.38 0.69 -0.60
N LEU A 131 -16.70 0.85 -0.71
CA LEU A 131 -17.62 -0.26 -0.97
C LEU A 131 -17.24 -0.95 -2.29
N LEU A 132 -17.10 -2.27 -2.24
CA LEU A 132 -16.64 -3.12 -3.37
C LEU A 132 -15.18 -2.91 -3.80
N CYS A 133 -14.37 -2.16 -3.04
CA CYS A 133 -12.93 -2.18 -3.23
C CYS A 133 -12.45 -3.63 -3.14
N LYS A 134 -11.78 -4.10 -4.18
CA LYS A 134 -11.36 -5.50 -4.27
C LYS A 134 -10.07 -5.69 -3.49
N ASN A 135 -9.99 -6.83 -2.80
CA ASN A 135 -8.71 -7.36 -2.41
C ASN A 135 -8.01 -7.85 -3.68
N ASN A 136 -6.99 -7.13 -4.12
CA ASN A 136 -6.16 -7.55 -5.24
C ASN A 136 -5.06 -8.52 -4.78
N ASN A 137 -5.33 -9.32 -3.74
CA ASN A 137 -4.57 -10.40 -3.12
C ASN A 137 -3.07 -10.22 -2.83
N GLU A 138 -2.43 -9.13 -3.27
CA GLU A 138 -1.07 -8.70 -2.96
C GLU A 138 -0.88 -7.36 -3.69
N ILE A 139 -1.14 -6.24 -3.01
CA ILE A 139 -0.57 -4.97 -3.49
C ILE A 139 0.92 -5.06 -3.17
N ILE A 140 1.77 -4.94 -4.19
CA ILE A 140 3.22 -4.96 -4.02
C ILE A 140 3.74 -3.55 -4.33
N MET A 141 4.36 -2.92 -3.34
CA MET A 141 5.11 -1.68 -3.54
C MET A 141 6.59 -1.92 -3.37
N SER A 142 7.39 -1.29 -4.23
CA SER A 142 8.84 -1.46 -4.26
C SER A 142 9.56 -0.15 -3.95
N TYR A 143 10.49 -0.18 -3.01
CA TYR A 143 11.33 0.96 -2.64
C TYR A 143 12.81 0.57 -2.60
N SER A 144 13.68 1.49 -3.02
CA SER A 144 15.12 1.30 -3.06
C SER A 144 15.82 2.64 -2.80
N ASN A 145 16.91 2.61 -2.04
CA ASN A 145 17.86 3.72 -1.92
C ASN A 145 19.17 3.47 -2.69
N ALA A 146 19.22 2.44 -3.53
CA ALA A 146 20.33 2.29 -4.45
C ALA A 146 20.33 3.48 -5.43
N GLU A 147 21.46 4.16 -5.56
CA GLU A 147 21.69 5.07 -6.68
C GLU A 147 21.59 4.23 -7.97
N TYR A 148 20.54 4.47 -8.76
CA TYR A 148 20.19 3.80 -10.02
C TYR A 148 19.50 2.42 -9.92
N ASP A 149 18.17 2.44 -10.04
CA ASP A 149 17.40 1.44 -10.81
C ASP A 149 16.13 2.17 -11.35
N ILE A 150 16.29 2.95 -12.43
CA ILE A 150 15.14 3.34 -13.27
C ILE A 150 14.73 2.04 -13.99
N ILE A 151 13.71 1.36 -13.49
CA ILE A 151 13.07 0.29 -14.25
C ILE A 151 12.15 0.99 -15.26
N PRO A 152 12.39 0.92 -16.58
CA PRO A 152 11.40 1.40 -17.54
C PRO A 152 10.14 0.56 -17.36
N ALA A 153 8.97 1.22 -17.32
CA ALA A 153 7.70 0.55 -17.45
C ALA A 153 7.74 -0.35 -18.70
N THR A 154 7.30 -1.59 -18.52
CA THR A 154 7.20 -2.62 -19.55
C THR A 154 6.62 -2.07 -20.85
N ALA A 155 7.44 -1.99 -21.90
CA ALA A 155 6.94 -1.82 -23.26
C ALA A 155 6.46 -3.20 -23.76
N GLU A 156 5.21 -3.20 -24.23
CA GLU A 156 4.49 -4.32 -24.80
C GLU A 156 5.31 -5.07 -25.86
N THR A 157 5.35 -6.39 -25.75
CA THR A 157 5.61 -7.25 -26.91
C THR A 157 4.30 -7.45 -27.68
N ALA A 158 4.20 -6.88 -28.87
CA ALA A 158 3.85 -7.60 -30.11
C ALA A 158 3.51 -6.62 -31.23
N GLY A 159 4.24 -6.74 -32.34
CA GLY A 159 3.97 -6.02 -33.57
C GLY A 159 5.07 -6.30 -34.59
N ASN A 160 5.10 -7.54 -35.09
CA ASN A 160 5.83 -7.86 -36.31
C ASN A 160 5.22 -7.03 -37.44
N GLU A 161 6.03 -6.28 -38.18
CA GLU A 161 5.93 -6.19 -39.63
C GLU A 161 7.26 -5.72 -40.22
N GLU A 162 7.64 -6.40 -41.29
CA GLU A 162 8.87 -6.23 -42.06
C GLU A 162 9.02 -4.81 -42.60
N GLU A 163 10.25 -4.29 -42.62
CA GLU A 163 10.90 -3.79 -43.84
C GLU A 163 12.38 -3.46 -43.56
N LYS A 164 13.28 -4.23 -44.18
CA LYS A 164 14.58 -3.70 -44.67
C LYS A 164 14.31 -3.26 -46.12
N PRO A 165 14.97 -2.23 -46.70
CA PRO A 165 16.44 -2.22 -46.75
C PRO A 165 17.15 -0.86 -46.96
N ASN A 166 18.48 -0.95 -47.07
CA ASN A 166 19.42 -0.07 -47.79
C ASN A 166 20.15 1.06 -47.02
N GLY A 167 21.48 0.93 -46.97
CA GLY A 167 22.45 1.97 -46.57
C GLY A 167 23.64 1.36 -45.81
N ILE A 168 24.52 0.63 -46.50
CA ILE A 168 25.90 1.06 -46.88
C ILE A 168 26.84 1.27 -45.67
N ASP A 169 27.77 0.30 -45.56
CA ASP A 169 29.17 0.30 -45.08
C ASP A 169 29.76 1.56 -44.43
N VAL A 170 30.43 1.37 -43.29
CA VAL A 170 31.90 1.55 -43.19
C VAL A 170 32.51 0.48 -42.27
N VAL A 171 33.60 -0.11 -42.77
CA VAL A 171 34.38 -1.25 -42.32
C VAL A 171 35.22 -0.95 -41.07
N ASP A 172 35.28 -1.89 -40.13
CA ASP A 172 36.34 -2.03 -39.12
C ASP A 172 37.49 -2.85 -39.70
N GLY A 173 38.73 -2.49 -39.37
CA GLY A 173 39.90 -3.25 -39.79
C GLY A 173 41.20 -2.51 -39.53
N GLY A 174 41.78 -2.75 -38.35
CA GLY A 174 43.15 -2.37 -38.07
C GLY A 174 44.21 -3.30 -38.67
N LEU A 175 45.45 -2.90 -38.35
CA LEU A 175 46.73 -3.61 -38.32
C LEU A 175 47.70 -3.47 -39.52
N ASP A 176 48.92 -3.15 -39.09
CA ASP A 176 50.25 -2.95 -39.71
C ASP A 176 50.54 -1.67 -40.50
#